data_AF-A0A3N5V146-F1
#
_entry.id   AF-A0A3N5V146-F1
#
_cell.length_a   1.000
_cell.length_b   1.000
_cell.length_c   1.000
_cell.angle_alpha   90.00
_cell.angle_beta   90.00
_cell.angle_gamma   90.00
#
_symmetry.space_group_name_H-M   'P 1'
#
loop_
_entity.id
_entity.type
_entity.pdbx_description
1 polymer ?
#
loop_
_entity_poly.entity_id
_entity_poly.type
_entity_poly.pdbx_seq_one_letter_code
_entity_poly.pdbx_strand_id
1 'polypeptide(L)'
;MNRSLFLSLLTYALLFAGIVTVQGEFIALALPLVAYLLVGYLQVPEKIKLEATRQLSLERTSPDSNVDVTVTVTNHGSSLEEVLLEDILPAGLTVQSVPSSSTSTRGATAPQSAHRLGDSRHLLRLAKGESYTFTYTVSGPRGGYVFEALEAQVNDHLAVSSSKVRVEAKGRLFVLPPVTRVRHIAIRPRRTRVYAGMIPARAGGTGTEFFGVREYQPGDPPSAINWRASARYTEALYANEFQQERVADVGIVLDGRLRTNEFGRGHSLFEYSVQAAASIADGLLSQGNRVGLLLYASYLGWTLPGYGKIQRERILHALANAKAGESQVFSDLEHIPTRLFPSESQIVFISPLAEDDLKPLIQLRAQGYDVLVVSPNPVKFELSYLPSLNPNVDLAGRVIHMERLLLLQRLQRANIHVLDWDVREPFDLLVKRRLGRVPVWLRAIGR
;
A
#
# COMPACT_ATOMS: atom_id res chain seq x y z
N MET A 1 34.06 -22.77 8.35
CA MET A 1 34.21 -24.24 8.43
C MET A 1 33.54 -24.69 9.73
N ASN A 2 32.56 -25.60 9.68
CA ASN A 2 31.83 -26.01 10.89
C ASN A 2 32.83 -26.58 11.91
N ARG A 3 32.73 -26.16 13.17
CA ARG A 3 33.64 -26.58 14.25
C ARG A 3 33.71 -28.11 14.36
N SER A 4 32.59 -28.80 14.16
CA SER A 4 32.52 -30.26 14.13
C SER A 4 33.25 -30.90 12.94
N LEU A 5 33.26 -30.27 11.76
CA LEU A 5 34.02 -30.74 10.59
C LEU A 5 35.54 -30.57 10.79
N PHE A 6 35.96 -29.47 11.40
CA PHE A 6 37.37 -29.28 11.73
C PHE A 6 37.83 -30.28 12.79
N LEU A 7 37.04 -30.46 13.85
CA LEU A 7 37.36 -31.42 14.91
C LEU A 7 37.32 -32.85 14.40
N SER A 8 36.38 -33.22 13.52
CA SER A 8 36.36 -34.56 12.92
C SER A 8 37.55 -34.81 12.00
N LEU A 9 37.96 -33.83 11.19
CA LEU A 9 39.13 -33.93 10.31
C LEU A 9 40.43 -33.99 11.12
N LEU A 10 40.56 -33.20 12.18
CA LEU A 10 41.68 -33.26 13.11
C LEU A 10 41.74 -34.61 13.84
N THR A 11 40.61 -35.12 14.30
CA THR A 11 40.51 -36.44 14.93
C THR A 11 40.91 -37.54 13.94
N TYR A 12 40.43 -37.48 12.70
CA TYR A 12 40.79 -38.42 11.64
C TYR A 12 42.28 -38.36 11.31
N ALA A 13 42.86 -37.15 11.19
CA ALA A 13 44.29 -36.98 10.92
C ALA A 13 45.17 -37.54 12.04
N LEU A 14 44.79 -37.34 13.31
CA LEU A 14 45.51 -37.90 14.46
C LEU A 14 45.40 -39.43 14.52
N LEU A 15 44.20 -39.99 14.28
CA LEU A 15 44.02 -41.45 14.20
C LEU A 15 44.81 -42.05 13.04
N PHE A 16 44.77 -41.43 11.86
CA PHE A 16 45.51 -41.87 10.68
C PHE A 16 47.03 -41.80 10.90
N ALA A 17 47.54 -40.69 11.44
CA ALA A 17 48.95 -40.54 11.77
C ALA A 17 49.39 -41.58 12.80
N GLY A 18 48.59 -41.85 13.84
CA GLY A 18 48.88 -42.88 14.83
C GLY A 18 48.94 -44.29 14.24
N ILE A 19 48.05 -44.63 13.30
CA ILE A 19 48.06 -45.93 12.61
C ILE A 19 49.28 -46.05 11.68
N VAL A 20 49.58 -45.01 10.89
CA VAL A 20 50.68 -45.04 9.91
C VAL A 20 52.05 -45.04 10.59
N THR A 21 52.21 -44.27 11.65
CA THR A 21 53.49 -44.17 12.39
C THR A 21 53.66 -45.24 13.46
N VAL A 22 52.59 -45.99 13.79
CA VAL A 22 52.55 -46.98 14.88
C VAL A 22 52.92 -46.36 16.24
N GLN A 23 52.68 -45.05 16.40
CA GLN A 23 52.90 -44.34 17.66
C GLN A 23 51.58 -44.15 18.40
N GLY A 24 51.49 -44.74 19.60
CA GLY A 24 50.30 -44.66 20.45
C GLY A 24 49.98 -43.24 20.94
N GLU A 25 50.94 -42.32 20.90
CA GLU A 25 50.80 -40.93 21.35
C GLU A 25 49.74 -40.17 20.54
N PHE A 26 49.70 -40.34 19.21
CA PHE A 26 48.70 -39.68 18.36
C PHE A 26 47.29 -40.23 18.60
N ILE A 27 47.16 -41.53 18.90
CA ILE A 27 45.89 -42.16 19.27
C ILE A 27 45.42 -41.63 20.63
N ALA A 28 46.34 -41.49 21.59
CA ALA A 28 46.03 -40.91 22.90
C ALA A 28 45.55 -39.46 22.81
N LEU A 29 46.13 -38.66 21.90
CA LEU A 29 45.68 -37.28 21.62
C LEU A 29 44.31 -37.22 20.92
N ALA A 30 43.94 -38.26 20.16
CA ALA A 30 42.64 -38.33 19.50
C ALA A 30 41.49 -38.72 20.46
N LEU A 31 41.77 -39.48 21.52
CA LEU A 31 40.75 -40.00 22.45
C LEU A 31 39.82 -38.93 23.06
N PRO A 32 40.32 -37.78 23.57
CA PRO A 32 39.46 -36.71 24.08
C PRO A 32 38.52 -36.12 23.01
N LEU A 33 39.01 -36.02 21.77
CA LEU A 33 38.22 -35.50 20.65
C LEU A 33 37.14 -36.51 20.22
N VAL A 34 37.48 -37.79 20.18
CA VAL A 34 36.51 -38.87 19.92
C VAL A 34 35.44 -38.90 21.00
N ALA A 35 35.82 -38.83 22.28
CA ALA A 35 34.87 -38.82 23.39
C ALA A 35 33.94 -37.60 23.30
N TYR A 36 34.48 -36.41 23.03
CA TYR A 36 33.70 -35.18 22.85
C TYR A 36 32.70 -35.29 21.69
N LEU A 37 33.12 -35.77 20.51
CA LEU A 37 32.23 -35.96 19.36
C LEU A 37 31.17 -37.04 19.61
N LEU A 38 31.54 -38.13 20.29
CA LEU A 38 30.62 -39.22 20.63
C LEU A 38 29.53 -38.76 21.61
N VAL A 39 29.90 -38.01 22.65
CA VAL A 39 28.94 -37.44 23.59
C VAL A 39 28.03 -36.43 22.88
N GLY A 40 28.56 -35.59 22.01
CA GLY A 40 27.76 -34.66 21.20
C GLY A 40 26.76 -35.39 20.30
N TYR A 41 27.16 -36.50 19.67
CA TYR A 41 26.26 -37.33 18.85
C TYR A 41 25.15 -38.01 19.66
N LEU A 42 25.45 -38.49 20.87
CA LEU A 42 24.47 -39.15 21.74
C LEU A 42 23.47 -38.18 22.37
N GLN A 43 23.83 -36.89 22.50
CA GLN A 43 23.01 -35.85 23.13
C GLN A 43 22.23 -34.99 22.14
N VAL A 44 22.14 -35.39 20.86
CA VAL A 44 21.36 -34.66 19.86
C VAL A 44 19.89 -34.59 20.30
N PRO A 45 19.27 -33.40 20.38
CA PRO A 45 17.90 -33.27 20.87
C PRO A 45 16.91 -34.01 19.96
N GLU A 46 16.14 -34.94 20.55
CA GLU A 46 15.06 -35.64 19.87
C GLU A 46 13.93 -34.66 19.48
N LYS A 47 13.87 -34.34 18.19
CA LYS A 47 12.81 -33.54 17.52
C LYS A 47 12.45 -32.23 18.24
N ILE A 48 13.03 -31.14 17.73
CA ILE A 48 12.67 -29.77 18.11
C ILE A 48 11.18 -29.53 17.83
N LYS A 49 10.40 -29.25 18.88
CA LYS A 49 8.97 -28.92 18.82
C LYS A 49 8.76 -27.53 19.38
N LEU A 50 8.84 -26.53 18.52
CA LEU A 50 8.58 -25.14 18.86
C LEU A 50 7.26 -24.71 18.25
N GLU A 51 6.49 -23.95 19.01
CA GLU A 51 5.31 -23.23 18.53
C GLU A 51 5.55 -21.73 18.71
N ALA A 52 5.08 -20.92 17.78
CA ALA A 52 5.21 -19.47 17.91
C ALA A 52 3.94 -18.74 17.50
N THR A 53 3.68 -17.65 18.21
CA THR A 53 2.60 -16.71 17.90
C THR A 53 3.20 -15.33 17.71
N ARG A 54 2.67 -14.58 16.72
CA ARG A 54 3.06 -13.19 16.47
C ARG A 54 1.83 -12.31 16.61
N GLN A 55 2.00 -11.21 17.32
CA GLN A 55 1.01 -10.16 17.45
C GLN A 55 1.64 -8.83 17.01
N LEU A 56 0.91 -8.07 16.20
CA LEU A 56 1.30 -6.73 15.81
C LEU A 56 0.43 -5.73 16.59
N SER A 57 1.02 -4.62 17.05
CA SER A 57 0.25 -3.55 17.71
C SER A 57 -0.79 -2.93 16.78
N LEU A 58 -0.50 -2.90 15.47
CA LEU A 58 -1.37 -2.43 14.41
C LEU A 58 -1.20 -3.33 13.18
N GLU A 59 -2.32 -3.70 12.54
CA GLU A 59 -2.29 -4.37 11.23
C GLU A 59 -2.25 -3.38 10.07
N ARG A 60 -2.53 -2.09 10.34
CA ARG A 60 -2.61 -1.01 9.35
C ARG A 60 -1.97 0.24 9.90
N THR A 61 -1.11 0.88 9.11
CA THR A 61 -0.39 2.08 9.52
C THR A 61 -0.08 3.00 8.34
N SER A 62 0.40 4.20 8.62
CA SER A 62 0.92 5.14 7.62
C SER A 62 2.42 4.88 7.35
N PRO A 63 2.98 5.35 6.23
CA PRO A 63 4.41 5.23 5.97
C PRO A 63 5.26 5.76 7.13
N ASP A 64 6.38 5.09 7.38
CA ASP A 64 7.38 5.45 8.40
C ASP A 64 6.86 5.52 9.84
N SER A 65 5.66 4.99 10.07
CA SER A 65 5.08 4.89 11.41
C SER A 65 5.54 3.60 12.10
N ASN A 66 5.86 3.71 13.37
CA ASN A 66 6.33 2.60 14.19
C ASN A 66 5.21 1.60 14.48
N VAL A 67 5.51 0.32 14.30
CA VAL A 67 4.63 -0.80 14.67
C VAL A 67 5.41 -1.77 15.53
N ASP A 68 4.86 -2.12 16.68
CA ASP A 68 5.48 -3.07 17.60
C ASP A 68 5.05 -4.47 17.22
N VAL A 69 6.03 -5.35 17.11
CA VAL A 69 5.86 -6.76 16.81
C VAL A 69 6.28 -7.56 18.04
N THR A 70 5.33 -8.28 18.61
CA THR A 70 5.55 -9.16 19.76
C THR A 70 5.50 -10.60 19.28
N VAL A 71 6.58 -11.34 19.51
CA VAL A 71 6.69 -12.76 19.18
C VAL A 71 6.81 -13.54 20.46
N THR A 72 5.95 -14.56 20.62
CA THR A 72 6.02 -15.50 21.73
C THR A 72 6.33 -16.87 21.18
N VAL A 73 7.41 -17.48 21.68
CA VAL A 73 7.85 -18.83 21.29
C VAL A 73 7.73 -19.75 22.50
N THR A 74 7.09 -20.89 22.32
CA THR A 74 6.87 -21.91 23.35
C THR A 74 7.53 -23.22 22.94
N ASN A 75 8.28 -23.82 23.86
CA ASN A 75 8.91 -25.12 23.66
C ASN A 75 8.04 -26.26 24.17
N HIS A 76 7.56 -27.11 23.27
CA HIS A 76 6.80 -28.32 23.59
C HIS A 76 7.65 -29.59 23.57
N GLY A 77 8.93 -29.48 23.19
CA GLY A 77 9.89 -30.56 23.08
C GLY A 77 10.69 -30.82 24.36
N SER A 78 11.91 -31.34 24.19
CA SER A 78 12.91 -31.44 25.25
C SER A 78 13.50 -30.05 25.59
N SER A 79 14.16 -29.94 26.74
CA SER A 79 14.85 -28.70 27.11
C SER A 79 15.92 -28.35 26.08
N LEU A 80 15.89 -27.11 25.58
CA LEU A 80 16.84 -26.59 24.60
C LEU A 80 17.75 -25.58 25.28
N GLU A 81 19.06 -25.72 25.10
CA GLU A 81 20.02 -25.01 25.97
C GLU A 81 20.68 -23.83 25.32
N GLU A 82 20.83 -23.90 24.01
CA GLU A 82 21.21 -22.76 23.20
C GLU A 82 20.26 -22.68 22.01
N VAL A 83 19.35 -21.72 22.07
CA VAL A 83 18.37 -21.41 21.01
C VAL A 83 18.60 -19.98 20.57
N LEU A 84 19.03 -19.81 19.31
CA LEU A 84 19.03 -18.53 18.62
C LEU A 84 17.71 -18.38 17.86
N LEU A 85 16.86 -17.47 18.34
CA LEU A 85 15.64 -17.07 17.67
C LEU A 85 15.94 -15.85 16.79
N GLU A 86 15.52 -15.90 15.53
CA GLU A 86 15.60 -14.80 14.57
C GLU A 86 14.27 -14.68 13.84
N ASP A 87 13.55 -13.57 14.05
CA ASP A 87 12.32 -13.33 13.28
C ASP A 87 12.67 -12.88 11.86
N ILE A 88 12.08 -13.55 10.85
CA ILE A 88 12.37 -13.28 9.44
C ILE A 88 11.53 -12.09 9.00
N LEU A 89 12.20 -10.94 8.85
CA LEU A 89 11.54 -9.70 8.47
C LEU A 89 11.22 -9.69 6.96
N PRO A 90 10.01 -9.26 6.58
CA PRO A 90 9.67 -8.99 5.19
C PRO A 90 10.59 -7.91 4.59
N ALA A 91 10.96 -8.08 3.32
CA ALA A 91 11.79 -7.10 2.61
C ALA A 91 11.14 -5.71 2.60
N GLY A 92 11.92 -4.68 2.93
CA GLY A 92 11.48 -3.28 2.97
C GLY A 92 11.13 -2.76 4.36
N LEU A 93 10.91 -3.64 5.35
CA LEU A 93 10.79 -3.21 6.74
C LEU A 93 12.15 -3.08 7.40
N THR A 94 12.32 -2.03 8.20
CA THR A 94 13.51 -1.78 9.00
C THR A 94 13.16 -1.84 10.48
N VAL A 95 13.99 -2.52 11.25
CA VAL A 95 13.92 -2.51 12.71
C VAL A 95 14.39 -1.16 13.21
N GLN A 96 13.57 -0.53 14.05
CA GLN A 96 13.91 0.72 14.72
C GLN A 96 14.58 0.40 16.06
N SER A 97 15.74 0.99 16.32
CA SER A 97 16.47 0.84 17.58
C SER A 97 15.78 1.61 18.71
N VAL A 98 14.64 1.11 19.15
CA VAL A 98 13.88 1.57 20.31
C VAL A 98 14.19 0.60 21.47
N PRO A 99 14.32 1.06 22.73
CA PRO A 99 14.50 0.16 23.86
C PRO A 99 13.30 -0.77 23.99
N SER A 100 13.44 -1.97 23.43
CA SER A 100 12.39 -2.98 23.45
C SER A 100 12.52 -3.91 24.67
N SER A 101 11.38 -4.33 25.20
CA SER A 101 11.28 -5.20 26.37
C SER A 101 11.15 -6.68 25.98
N SER A 102 11.71 -7.56 26.80
CA SER A 102 11.55 -9.02 26.70
C SER A 102 11.20 -9.58 28.07
N THR A 103 10.25 -10.52 28.13
CA THR A 103 9.72 -11.08 29.39
C THR A 103 9.59 -12.60 29.26
N SER A 104 9.95 -13.34 30.31
CA SER A 104 9.70 -14.79 30.44
C SER A 104 8.61 -15.06 31.48
N THR A 105 7.80 -16.10 31.25
CA THR A 105 6.59 -16.42 32.03
C THR A 105 6.89 -16.94 33.44
N ARG A 106 8.14 -17.19 33.82
CA ARG A 106 8.55 -17.44 35.22
C ARG A 106 9.22 -16.22 35.84
N GLY A 107 8.43 -15.16 36.07
CA GLY A 107 8.75 -14.08 37.00
C GLY A 107 9.80 -13.07 36.51
N ALA A 108 9.32 -11.87 36.15
CA ALA A 108 10.01 -10.58 36.23
C ALA A 108 11.54 -10.57 36.03
N THR A 109 12.01 -11.04 34.87
CA THR A 109 13.21 -10.61 34.13
C THR A 109 13.39 -11.58 32.96
N ALA A 110 13.94 -11.12 31.83
CA ALA A 110 14.46 -12.04 30.81
C ALA A 110 15.41 -13.03 31.51
N PRO A 111 15.45 -14.33 31.13
CA PRO A 111 16.39 -15.25 31.77
C PRO A 111 17.79 -14.64 31.70
N GLN A 112 18.58 -14.72 32.78
CA GLN A 112 19.93 -14.15 32.82
C GLN A 112 20.86 -14.67 31.69
N SER A 113 20.41 -15.70 30.97
CA SER A 113 21.02 -16.31 29.78
C SER A 113 20.49 -15.80 28.43
N ALA A 114 19.52 -14.87 28.39
CA ALA A 114 19.05 -14.26 27.15
C ALA A 114 19.99 -13.14 26.68
N HIS A 115 20.84 -13.42 25.70
CA HIS A 115 21.66 -12.42 25.05
C HIS A 115 20.94 -11.88 23.81
N ARG A 116 20.59 -10.59 23.86
CA ARG A 116 20.05 -9.85 22.71
C ARG A 116 21.18 -9.59 21.71
N LEU A 117 21.07 -10.16 20.51
CA LEU A 117 22.04 -10.02 19.40
C LEU A 117 21.55 -9.03 18.33
N GLY A 118 20.65 -8.13 18.73
CA GLY A 118 19.82 -7.26 17.89
C GLY A 118 18.37 -7.33 18.35
N ASP A 119 17.48 -6.50 17.83
CA ASP A 119 16.12 -6.41 18.41
C ASP A 119 15.23 -7.59 17.99
N SER A 120 15.49 -8.16 16.81
CA SER A 120 14.81 -9.35 16.28
C SER A 120 15.57 -10.67 16.50
N ARG A 121 16.75 -10.63 17.15
CA ARG A 121 17.64 -11.79 17.35
C ARG A 121 17.94 -12.01 18.83
N HIS A 122 17.56 -13.18 19.34
CA HIS A 122 17.65 -13.50 20.77
C HIS A 122 18.29 -14.88 20.97
N LEU A 123 19.40 -14.95 21.70
CA LEU A 123 20.04 -16.19 22.10
C LEU A 123 19.62 -16.52 23.53
N LEU A 124 19.05 -17.70 23.78
CA LEU A 124 18.53 -18.06 25.10
C LEU A 124 18.49 -19.58 25.33
N ARG A 125 18.28 -19.96 26.59
CA ARG A 125 17.88 -21.31 26.98
C ARG A 125 16.36 -21.36 27.11
N LEU A 126 15.75 -22.42 26.58
CA LEU A 126 14.29 -22.61 26.60
C LEU A 126 13.95 -23.99 27.16
N ALA A 127 13.56 -24.05 28.43
CA ALA A 127 13.18 -25.31 29.07
C ALA A 127 11.90 -25.89 28.46
N LYS A 128 11.64 -27.17 28.72
CA LYS A 128 10.39 -27.82 28.30
C LYS A 128 9.19 -27.10 28.93
N GLY A 129 8.24 -26.68 28.09
CA GLY A 129 7.05 -25.93 28.47
C GLY A 129 7.30 -24.46 28.79
N GLU A 130 8.53 -23.96 28.63
CA GLU A 130 8.84 -22.55 28.81
C GLU A 130 8.45 -21.74 27.56
N SER A 131 7.92 -20.54 27.78
CA SER A 131 7.65 -19.56 26.74
C SER A 131 8.56 -18.35 26.91
N TYR A 132 9.07 -17.85 25.79
CA TYR A 132 9.84 -16.63 25.73
C TYR A 132 9.16 -15.62 24.82
N THR A 133 8.96 -14.40 25.32
CA THR A 133 8.35 -13.31 24.56
C THR A 133 9.35 -12.17 24.39
N PHE A 134 9.54 -11.75 23.14
CA PHE A 134 10.32 -10.57 22.79
C PHE A 134 9.48 -9.63 21.91
N THR A 135 9.75 -8.34 22.05
CA THR A 135 9.12 -7.29 21.24
C THR A 135 10.19 -6.52 20.49
N TYR A 136 9.88 -6.07 19.29
CA TYR A 136 10.72 -5.15 18.51
C TYR A 136 9.83 -4.24 17.67
N THR A 137 10.36 -3.07 17.28
CA THR A 137 9.60 -2.08 16.51
C THR A 137 10.06 -2.09 15.07
N VAL A 138 9.12 -2.08 14.13
CA VAL A 138 9.41 -1.95 12.69
C VAL A 138 8.76 -0.71 12.10
N SER A 139 9.38 -0.17 11.06
CA SER A 139 8.81 0.85 10.20
C SER A 139 9.18 0.53 8.74
N GLY A 140 8.47 1.13 7.79
CA GLY A 140 8.86 1.04 6.39
C GLY A 140 7.97 1.85 5.46
N PRO A 141 8.29 1.83 4.16
CA PRO A 141 7.51 2.52 3.14
C PRO A 141 6.15 1.85 2.92
N ARG A 142 5.29 2.51 2.13
CA ARG A 142 4.01 1.97 1.67
C ARG A 142 4.17 0.56 1.08
N GLY A 143 3.36 -0.38 1.55
CA GLY A 143 3.52 -1.80 1.21
C GLY A 143 2.60 -2.72 1.98
N GLY A 144 2.30 -3.89 1.41
CA GLY A 144 1.79 -5.04 2.15
C GLY A 144 2.94 -5.96 2.54
N TYR A 145 3.10 -6.21 3.84
CA TYR A 145 4.17 -7.03 4.40
C TYR A 145 3.59 -8.27 5.05
N VAL A 146 4.11 -9.43 4.68
CA VAL A 146 3.68 -10.74 5.19
C VAL A 146 4.82 -11.37 5.97
N PHE A 147 4.63 -11.49 7.27
CA PHE A 147 5.54 -12.22 8.13
C PHE A 147 5.11 -13.70 8.13
N GLU A 148 6.01 -14.60 7.73
CA GLU A 148 5.68 -16.02 7.54
C GLU A 148 6.08 -16.91 8.70
N ALA A 149 7.28 -16.69 9.24
CA ALA A 149 7.89 -17.56 10.23
C ALA A 149 9.08 -16.86 10.90
N LEU A 150 9.52 -17.41 12.04
CA LEU A 150 10.84 -17.15 12.58
C LEU A 150 11.76 -18.36 12.32
N GLU A 151 13.06 -18.11 12.29
CA GLU A 151 14.09 -19.15 12.28
C GLU A 151 14.58 -19.40 13.71
N ALA A 152 14.61 -20.66 14.11
CA ALA A 152 15.21 -21.10 15.36
C ALA A 152 16.42 -21.97 15.03
N GLN A 153 17.61 -21.52 15.41
CA GLN A 153 18.82 -22.32 15.37
C GLN A 153 19.10 -22.86 16.78
N VAL A 154 19.08 -24.18 16.90
CA VAL A 154 19.29 -24.89 18.16
C VAL A 154 20.64 -25.57 18.11
N ASN A 155 21.50 -25.28 19.08
CA ASN A 155 22.77 -25.96 19.27
C ASN A 155 22.66 -26.93 20.46
N ASP A 156 23.33 -28.08 20.35
CA ASP A 156 23.44 -28.99 21.50
C ASP A 156 24.36 -28.42 22.59
N HIS A 157 24.37 -29.07 23.76
CA HIS A 157 25.19 -28.65 24.92
C HIS A 157 26.68 -28.49 24.61
N LEU A 158 27.18 -29.21 23.61
CA LEU A 158 28.59 -29.23 23.24
C LEU A 158 28.86 -28.42 21.96
N ALA A 159 27.85 -27.77 21.37
CA ALA A 159 27.90 -27.14 20.04
C ALA A 159 28.49 -28.03 18.93
N VAL A 160 28.28 -29.35 19.00
CA VAL A 160 28.76 -30.34 18.01
C VAL A 160 27.80 -30.41 16.82
N SER A 161 26.50 -30.37 17.11
CA SER A 161 25.42 -30.33 16.13
C SER A 161 24.62 -29.03 16.26
N SER A 162 24.14 -28.56 15.10
CA SER A 162 23.27 -27.40 15.00
C SER A 162 22.11 -27.75 14.09
N SER A 163 20.89 -27.50 14.55
CA SER A 163 19.67 -27.73 13.78
C SER A 163 18.92 -26.43 13.59
N LYS A 164 18.54 -26.14 12.35
CA LYS A 164 17.73 -24.98 11.99
C LYS A 164 16.29 -25.44 11.75
N VAL A 165 15.35 -24.79 12.43
CA VAL A 165 13.91 -25.06 12.29
C VAL A 165 13.19 -23.76 11.99
N ARG A 166 12.34 -23.78 10.95
CA ARG A 166 11.44 -22.68 10.64
C ARG A 166 10.16 -22.88 11.44
N VAL A 167 9.84 -21.95 12.34
CA VAL A 167 8.65 -22.00 13.18
C VAL A 167 7.62 -21.05 12.60
N GLU A 168 6.50 -21.60 12.13
CA GLU A 168 5.44 -20.81 11.52
C GLU A 168 4.81 -19.88 12.55
N ALA A 169 4.82 -18.59 12.24
CA ALA A 169 4.10 -17.56 12.95
C ALA A 169 3.69 -16.59 11.86
N LYS A 170 2.39 -16.41 11.63
CA LYS A 170 1.88 -15.54 10.56
C LYS A 170 1.54 -14.17 11.08
N GLY A 171 1.82 -13.14 10.29
CA GLY A 171 1.43 -11.75 10.56
C GLY A 171 1.30 -10.98 9.25
N ARG A 172 0.39 -10.00 9.21
CA ARG A 172 0.23 -9.12 8.04
C ARG A 172 0.19 -7.68 8.50
N LEU A 173 1.02 -6.86 7.88
CA LEU A 173 1.07 -5.42 8.09
C LEU A 173 0.81 -4.72 6.76
N PHE A 174 -0.17 -3.83 6.73
CA PHE A 174 -0.41 -2.94 5.59
C PHE A 174 0.00 -1.52 5.94
N VAL A 175 1.05 -1.03 5.28
CA VAL A 175 1.40 0.38 5.28
C VAL A 175 0.61 1.04 4.15
N LEU A 176 -0.48 1.72 4.51
CA LEU A 176 -1.44 2.32 3.58
C LEU A 176 -0.92 3.65 3.02
N PRO A 177 -1.31 4.03 1.80
CA PRO A 177 -0.95 5.34 1.28
C PRO A 177 -1.57 6.48 2.11
N PRO A 178 -0.89 7.64 2.22
CA PRO A 178 -1.47 8.80 2.88
C PRO A 178 -2.73 9.27 2.13
N VAL A 179 -3.78 9.59 2.90
CA VAL A 179 -5.05 10.09 2.37
C VAL A 179 -5.25 11.52 2.82
N THR A 180 -5.25 12.45 1.88
CA THR A 180 -5.58 13.84 2.16
C THR A 180 -7.08 14.05 1.97
N ARG A 181 -7.77 14.56 3.00
CA ARG A 181 -9.23 14.70 2.96
C ARG A 181 -9.66 15.77 1.94
N VAL A 182 -10.33 15.34 0.89
CA VAL A 182 -10.94 16.22 -0.11
C VAL A 182 -12.45 16.28 0.09
N ARG A 183 -13.01 17.46 0.37
CA ARG A 183 -14.43 17.61 0.75
C ARG A 183 -15.41 17.53 -0.41
N HIS A 184 -15.04 18.09 -1.57
CA HIS A 184 -15.93 18.14 -2.73
C HIS A 184 -15.13 17.99 -4.02
N ILE A 185 -15.41 16.91 -4.74
CA ILE A 185 -14.88 16.62 -6.07
C ILE A 185 -16.04 16.75 -7.04
N ALA A 186 -16.05 17.80 -7.86
CA ALA A 186 -17.03 17.95 -8.91
C ALA A 186 -16.68 17.01 -10.07
N ILE A 187 -17.51 15.98 -10.28
CA ILE A 187 -17.44 15.07 -11.44
C ILE A 187 -18.62 15.34 -12.38
N ARG A 188 -18.46 15.05 -13.67
CA ARG A 188 -19.49 15.27 -14.70
C ARG A 188 -19.67 14.01 -15.55
N PRO A 189 -20.05 12.87 -14.94
CA PRO A 189 -20.30 11.65 -15.69
C PRO A 189 -21.40 11.90 -16.73
N ARG A 190 -21.24 11.33 -17.93
CA ARG A 190 -22.27 11.41 -18.97
C ARG A 190 -23.50 10.57 -18.64
N ARG A 191 -23.32 9.53 -17.83
CA ARG A 191 -24.40 8.69 -17.31
C ARG A 191 -24.34 8.56 -15.80
N THR A 192 -25.49 8.74 -15.17
CA THR A 192 -25.69 8.55 -13.73
C THR A 192 -26.73 7.45 -13.52
N ARG A 193 -26.51 6.54 -12.58
CA ARG A 193 -27.50 5.49 -12.30
C ARG A 193 -28.59 6.06 -11.41
N VAL A 194 -29.84 5.87 -11.83
CA VAL A 194 -31.00 6.01 -10.94
C VAL A 194 -31.08 4.70 -10.17
N TYR A 195 -30.79 4.72 -8.87
CA TYR A 195 -31.03 3.55 -8.03
C TYR A 195 -32.54 3.46 -7.74
N ALA A 196 -33.20 2.45 -8.30
CA ALA A 196 -34.54 2.06 -7.90
C ALA A 196 -34.41 0.92 -6.89
N GLY A 197 -34.68 1.20 -5.61
CA GLY A 197 -34.94 0.15 -4.62
C GLY A 197 -36.28 -0.53 -4.88
N MET A 198 -36.53 -1.70 -4.28
CA MET A 198 -37.80 -2.45 -4.35
C MET A 198 -38.94 -1.79 -3.56
N ILE A 199 -39.17 -0.51 -3.81
CA ILE A 199 -40.38 0.24 -3.45
C ILE A 199 -40.72 1.01 -4.73
N PRO A 200 -41.94 0.90 -5.27
CA PRO A 200 -42.26 1.44 -6.58
C PRO A 200 -41.99 2.94 -6.60
N ALA A 201 -40.99 3.35 -7.40
CA ALA A 201 -40.73 4.74 -7.70
C ALA A 201 -41.92 5.28 -8.51
N ARG A 202 -42.75 6.08 -7.83
CA ARG A 202 -43.69 7.01 -8.46
C ARG A 202 -43.20 8.42 -8.14
N ALA A 203 -42.72 9.13 -9.17
CA ALA A 203 -42.54 10.59 -9.23
C ALA A 203 -41.63 11.30 -8.20
N GLY A 204 -40.87 12.31 -8.68
CA GLY A 204 -40.25 13.40 -7.89
C GLY A 204 -39.19 13.03 -6.84
N GLY A 205 -37.91 13.33 -7.12
CA GLY A 205 -36.80 13.05 -6.19
C GLY A 205 -36.56 14.11 -5.10
N THR A 206 -36.15 13.65 -3.91
CA THR A 206 -35.80 14.39 -2.70
C THR A 206 -34.30 14.72 -2.63
N GLY A 207 -33.80 15.61 -3.50
CA GLY A 207 -32.44 16.15 -3.37
C GLY A 207 -32.33 17.18 -2.23
N THR A 208 -31.10 17.50 -1.80
CA THR A 208 -30.84 18.59 -0.83
C THR A 208 -30.50 19.93 -1.50
N GLU A 209 -30.08 19.92 -2.77
CA GLU A 209 -29.77 21.12 -3.54
C GLU A 209 -30.94 21.49 -4.46
N PHE A 210 -31.36 22.77 -4.40
CA PHE A 210 -32.39 23.32 -5.26
C PHE A 210 -31.93 23.30 -6.73
N PHE A 211 -32.67 22.62 -7.60
CA PHE A 211 -32.38 22.50 -9.03
C PHE A 211 -33.20 23.51 -9.85
N GLY A 212 -34.46 23.72 -9.49
CA GLY A 212 -35.34 24.61 -10.21
C GLY A 212 -36.76 24.58 -9.67
N VAL A 213 -37.68 25.13 -10.45
CA VAL A 213 -39.11 25.13 -10.14
C VAL A 213 -39.86 24.53 -11.31
N ARG A 214 -40.78 23.61 -11.04
CA ARG A 214 -41.70 23.06 -12.03
C ARG A 214 -43.14 23.26 -11.59
N GLU A 215 -44.07 23.08 -12.52
CA GLU A 215 -45.50 23.06 -12.17
C GLU A 215 -45.78 21.91 -11.19
N TYR A 216 -46.57 22.20 -10.16
CA TYR A 216 -46.99 21.26 -9.14
C TYR A 216 -47.93 20.23 -9.76
N GLN A 217 -47.63 18.95 -9.59
CA GLN A 217 -48.48 17.87 -10.07
C GLN A 217 -49.26 17.25 -8.92
N PRO A 218 -50.54 16.87 -9.15
CA PRO A 218 -51.31 16.09 -8.18
C PRO A 218 -50.57 14.80 -7.81
N GLY A 219 -50.06 14.73 -6.57
CA GLY A 219 -49.21 13.64 -6.08
C GLY A 219 -47.91 14.13 -5.42
N ASP A 220 -47.50 15.37 -5.69
CA ASP A 220 -46.39 16.02 -4.98
C ASP A 220 -46.76 16.31 -3.51
N PRO A 221 -45.79 16.24 -2.56
CA PRO A 221 -46.07 16.59 -1.19
C PRO A 221 -46.31 18.11 -1.07
N PRO A 222 -47.26 18.57 -0.22
CA PRO A 222 -47.52 20.00 -0.02
C PRO A 222 -46.29 20.80 0.45
N SER A 223 -45.33 20.14 1.11
CA SER A 223 -44.06 20.74 1.53
C SER A 223 -43.13 21.09 0.37
N ALA A 224 -43.33 20.52 -0.82
CA ALA A 224 -42.57 20.85 -2.02
C ALA A 224 -43.05 22.14 -2.69
N ILE A 225 -44.21 22.70 -2.31
CA ILE A 225 -44.76 23.90 -2.95
C ILE A 225 -43.83 25.10 -2.71
N ASN A 226 -43.41 25.74 -3.80
CA ASN A 226 -42.72 27.01 -3.74
C ASN A 226 -43.75 28.16 -3.68
N TRP A 227 -44.17 28.52 -2.47
CA TRP A 227 -45.16 29.58 -2.25
C TRP A 227 -44.76 30.92 -2.89
N ARG A 228 -43.47 31.22 -2.99
CA ARG A 228 -42.98 32.47 -3.59
C ARG A 228 -43.11 32.48 -5.11
N ALA A 229 -42.89 31.34 -5.78
CA ALA A 229 -43.09 31.20 -7.22
C ALA A 229 -44.59 31.18 -7.56
N SER A 230 -45.39 30.42 -6.82
CA SER A 230 -46.86 30.36 -6.97
C SER A 230 -47.54 31.71 -6.73
N ALA A 231 -47.01 32.55 -5.83
CA ALA A 231 -47.55 33.90 -5.61
C ALA A 231 -47.26 34.89 -6.75
N ARG A 232 -46.26 34.61 -7.61
CA ARG A 232 -45.92 35.46 -8.76
C ARG A 232 -46.66 35.05 -10.03
N TYR A 233 -47.05 33.78 -10.15
CA TYR A 233 -47.71 33.21 -11.31
C TYR A 233 -49.00 32.54 -10.85
N THR A 234 -50.10 33.29 -10.84
CA THR A 234 -51.37 32.89 -10.22
C THR A 234 -52.12 31.78 -10.97
N GLU A 235 -51.69 31.45 -12.19
CA GLU A 235 -52.35 30.47 -13.06
C GLU A 235 -52.06 29.01 -12.64
N ALA A 236 -50.97 28.76 -11.90
CA ALA A 236 -50.60 27.41 -11.47
C ALA A 236 -49.83 27.42 -10.14
N LEU A 237 -49.89 26.29 -9.42
CA LEU A 237 -49.00 26.05 -8.29
C LEU A 237 -47.65 25.53 -8.82
N TYR A 238 -46.58 25.96 -8.17
CA TYR A 238 -45.22 25.58 -8.50
C TYR A 238 -44.58 24.80 -7.36
N ALA A 239 -43.81 23.76 -7.70
CA ALA A 239 -43.07 22.92 -6.76
C ALA A 239 -41.55 23.11 -6.94
N ASN A 240 -40.82 23.14 -5.83
CA ASN A 240 -39.36 23.07 -5.81
C ASN A 240 -38.91 21.72 -6.37
N GLU A 241 -38.10 21.75 -7.41
CA GLU A 241 -37.39 20.59 -7.92
C GLU A 241 -36.01 20.57 -7.30
N PHE A 242 -35.65 19.45 -6.68
CA PHE A 242 -34.35 19.25 -6.08
C PHE A 242 -33.49 18.34 -6.96
N GLN A 243 -32.19 18.62 -7.03
CA GLN A 243 -31.27 17.82 -7.82
C GLN A 243 -31.18 16.43 -7.21
N GLN A 244 -31.61 15.42 -7.94
CA GLN A 244 -31.47 14.03 -7.52
C GLN A 244 -30.00 13.75 -7.19
N GLU A 245 -29.72 13.18 -6.01
CA GLU A 245 -28.39 12.67 -5.67
C GLU A 245 -28.04 11.57 -6.68
N ARG A 246 -27.26 11.96 -7.69
CA ARG A 246 -26.88 11.09 -8.79
C ARG A 246 -25.62 10.35 -8.39
N VAL A 247 -25.78 9.06 -8.15
CA VAL A 247 -24.64 8.17 -7.96
C VAL A 247 -23.96 7.94 -9.31
N ALA A 248 -22.68 8.29 -9.39
CA ALA A 248 -21.84 8.03 -10.54
C ALA A 248 -21.05 6.72 -10.37
N ASP A 249 -20.85 6.01 -11.48
CA ASP A 249 -19.73 5.08 -11.60
C ASP A 249 -18.48 5.90 -11.94
N VAL A 250 -17.43 5.73 -11.14
CA VAL A 250 -16.13 6.37 -11.35
C VAL A 250 -15.04 5.32 -11.39
N GLY A 251 -14.28 5.30 -12.49
CA GLY A 251 -13.06 4.50 -12.61
C GLY A 251 -11.84 5.36 -12.35
N ILE A 252 -11.03 4.99 -11.37
CA ILE A 252 -9.69 5.59 -11.17
C ILE A 252 -8.70 4.72 -11.91
N VAL A 253 -7.92 5.29 -12.81
CA VAL A 253 -6.80 4.62 -13.48
C VAL A 253 -5.51 5.24 -12.96
N LEU A 254 -4.69 4.43 -12.29
CA LEU A 254 -3.39 4.84 -11.77
C LEU A 254 -2.29 4.32 -12.70
N ASP A 255 -1.56 5.26 -13.31
CA ASP A 255 -0.40 4.95 -14.15
C ASP A 255 0.82 4.66 -13.28
N GLY A 256 1.22 3.40 -13.26
CA GLY A 256 2.44 2.90 -12.62
C GLY A 256 3.49 2.46 -13.62
N ARG A 257 3.47 2.94 -14.87
CA ARG A 257 4.56 2.68 -15.82
C ARG A 257 5.82 3.37 -15.33
N LEU A 258 6.93 2.65 -15.35
CA LEU A 258 8.20 3.17 -14.85
C LEU A 258 8.66 4.42 -15.63
N ARG A 259 8.55 4.39 -16.97
CA ARG A 259 8.96 5.48 -17.88
C ARG A 259 8.32 6.84 -17.59
N THR A 260 7.11 6.89 -17.01
CA THR A 260 6.40 8.14 -16.71
C THR A 260 6.61 8.60 -15.29
N ASN A 261 7.02 7.69 -14.40
CA ASN A 261 7.10 7.94 -12.97
C ASN A 261 8.53 8.00 -12.42
N GLU A 262 9.53 7.44 -13.10
CA GLU A 262 10.93 7.45 -12.65
C GLU A 262 11.71 8.59 -13.32
N PHE A 263 12.47 9.31 -12.51
CA PHE A 263 13.29 10.44 -12.91
C PHE A 263 14.74 10.21 -12.49
N GLY A 264 15.64 11.07 -12.97
CA GLY A 264 17.05 11.01 -12.61
C GLY A 264 17.28 10.92 -11.10
N ARG A 265 18.35 10.21 -10.70
CA ARG A 265 18.78 10.00 -9.31
C ARG A 265 17.82 9.16 -8.45
N GLY A 266 16.96 8.35 -9.07
CA GLY A 266 16.07 7.41 -8.37
C GLY A 266 14.88 8.08 -7.69
N HIS A 267 14.56 9.32 -8.07
CA HIS A 267 13.36 10.00 -7.61
C HIS A 267 12.14 9.54 -8.42
N SER A 268 10.99 9.38 -7.77
CA SER A 268 9.77 8.94 -8.44
C SER A 268 8.55 9.79 -8.07
N LEU A 269 7.72 10.07 -9.07
CA LEU A 269 6.39 10.68 -8.86
C LEU A 269 5.31 9.67 -8.45
N PHE A 270 5.62 8.37 -8.44
CA PHE A 270 4.62 7.33 -8.25
C PHE A 270 3.92 7.43 -6.89
N GLU A 271 4.64 7.72 -5.81
CA GLU A 271 4.04 7.87 -4.48
C GLU A 271 3.03 9.03 -4.42
N TYR A 272 3.28 10.12 -5.15
CA TYR A 272 2.33 11.23 -5.27
C TYR A 272 1.10 10.82 -6.09
N SER A 273 1.28 10.09 -7.19
CA SER A 273 0.17 9.51 -7.96
C SER A 273 -0.69 8.58 -7.09
N VAL A 274 -0.06 7.74 -6.26
CA VAL A 274 -0.75 6.86 -5.31
C VAL A 274 -1.51 7.67 -4.24
N GLN A 275 -0.90 8.72 -3.67
CA GLN A 275 -1.57 9.61 -2.72
C GLN A 275 -2.79 10.29 -3.36
N ALA A 276 -2.66 10.79 -4.59
CA ALA A 276 -3.77 11.40 -5.33
C ALA A 276 -4.89 10.36 -5.57
N ALA A 277 -4.55 9.13 -5.96
CA ALA A 277 -5.51 8.05 -6.13
C ALA A 277 -6.28 7.72 -4.85
N ALA A 278 -5.56 7.57 -3.74
CA ALA A 278 -6.14 7.29 -2.43
C ALA A 278 -7.08 8.43 -1.97
N SER A 279 -6.64 9.67 -2.14
CA SER A 279 -7.38 10.87 -1.74
C SER A 279 -8.64 11.10 -2.59
N ILE A 280 -8.55 10.90 -3.91
CA ILE A 280 -9.71 11.00 -4.81
C ILE A 280 -10.70 9.86 -4.54
N ALA A 281 -10.23 8.62 -4.35
CA ALA A 281 -11.08 7.50 -4.02
C ALA A 281 -11.86 7.74 -2.71
N ASP A 282 -11.17 8.19 -1.66
CA ASP A 282 -11.77 8.53 -0.37
C ASP A 282 -12.84 9.62 -0.49
N GLY A 283 -12.52 10.71 -1.20
CA GLY A 283 -13.45 11.82 -1.44
C GLY A 283 -14.70 11.38 -2.23
N LEU A 284 -14.51 10.66 -3.33
CA LEU A 284 -15.61 10.20 -4.18
C LEU A 284 -16.52 9.19 -3.49
N LEU A 285 -15.94 8.24 -2.74
CA LEU A 285 -16.71 7.29 -1.93
C LEU A 285 -17.48 7.98 -0.80
N SER A 286 -16.88 9.02 -0.19
CA SER A 286 -17.54 9.83 0.84
C SER A 286 -18.71 10.65 0.27
N GLN A 287 -18.68 10.99 -1.01
CA GLN A 287 -19.79 11.61 -1.75
C GLN A 287 -20.86 10.60 -2.23
N GLY A 288 -20.73 9.31 -1.90
CA GLY A 288 -21.72 8.28 -2.27
C GLY A 288 -21.54 7.68 -3.67
N ASN A 289 -20.45 7.98 -4.37
CA ASN A 289 -20.19 7.41 -5.71
C ASN A 289 -19.70 5.96 -5.64
N ARG A 290 -19.86 5.21 -6.74
CA ARG A 290 -19.16 3.93 -6.92
C ARG A 290 -17.79 4.18 -7.48
N VAL A 291 -16.77 3.70 -6.77
CA VAL A 291 -15.38 3.87 -7.21
C VAL A 291 -14.75 2.52 -7.48
N GLY A 292 -14.21 2.35 -8.68
CA GLY A 292 -13.32 1.25 -9.04
C GLY A 292 -11.90 1.77 -9.25
N LEU A 293 -10.90 0.91 -9.10
CA LEU A 293 -9.50 1.21 -9.35
C LEU A 293 -8.97 0.30 -10.45
N LEU A 294 -8.12 0.83 -11.32
CA LEU A 294 -7.26 0.11 -12.25
C LEU A 294 -5.83 0.61 -12.03
N LEU A 295 -4.96 -0.27 -11.54
CA LEU A 295 -3.52 -0.08 -11.53
C LEU A 295 -2.96 -0.56 -12.87
N TYR A 296 -2.30 0.35 -13.59
CA TYR A 296 -1.71 0.11 -14.90
C TYR A 296 -0.18 0.20 -14.80
N ALA A 297 0.49 -0.92 -14.54
CA ALA A 297 1.93 -0.97 -14.28
C ALA A 297 2.56 -2.21 -14.97
N SER A 298 3.57 -2.84 -14.36
CA SER A 298 4.12 -4.11 -14.85
C SER A 298 3.08 -5.24 -14.94
N TYR A 299 2.04 -5.17 -14.10
CA TYR A 299 0.85 -5.99 -14.14
C TYR A 299 -0.41 -5.11 -14.02
N LEU A 300 -1.55 -5.65 -14.45
CA LEU A 300 -2.86 -5.04 -14.22
C LEU A 300 -3.42 -5.52 -12.88
N GLY A 301 -3.72 -4.58 -11.99
CA GLY A 301 -4.51 -4.84 -10.78
C GLY A 301 -5.79 -4.02 -10.85
N TRP A 302 -6.92 -4.57 -10.42
CA TRP A 302 -8.17 -3.81 -10.45
C TRP A 302 -9.13 -4.13 -9.31
N THR A 303 -10.01 -3.19 -9.03
CA THR A 303 -11.20 -3.38 -8.21
C THR A 303 -12.41 -2.91 -9.00
N LEU A 304 -13.47 -3.73 -9.02
CA LEU A 304 -14.73 -3.33 -9.63
C LEU A 304 -15.35 -2.15 -8.86
N PRO A 305 -16.10 -1.25 -9.52
CA PRO A 305 -16.78 -0.17 -8.83
C PRO A 305 -17.63 -0.65 -7.65
N GLY A 306 -17.48 -0.03 -6.50
CA GLY A 306 -18.20 -0.39 -5.27
C GLY A 306 -18.41 0.81 -4.37
N TYR A 307 -19.12 0.62 -3.26
CA TYR A 307 -19.48 1.68 -2.33
C TYR A 307 -18.87 1.51 -0.94
N GLY A 308 -18.87 2.63 -0.20
CA GLY A 308 -18.73 2.63 1.24
C GLY A 308 -17.36 2.18 1.74
N LYS A 309 -17.31 1.90 3.04
CA LYS A 309 -16.06 1.62 3.76
C LYS A 309 -15.34 0.37 3.27
N ILE A 310 -16.08 -0.69 2.92
CA ILE A 310 -15.47 -1.94 2.42
C ILE A 310 -14.75 -1.69 1.09
N GLN A 311 -15.37 -0.94 0.17
CA GLN A 311 -14.73 -0.60 -1.10
C GLN A 311 -13.50 0.29 -0.87
N ARG A 312 -13.62 1.27 0.03
CA ARG A 312 -12.50 2.12 0.43
C ARG A 312 -11.30 1.30 0.87
N GLU A 313 -11.50 0.35 1.79
CA GLU A 313 -10.43 -0.52 2.27
C GLU A 313 -9.86 -1.38 1.14
N ARG A 314 -10.69 -1.97 0.27
CA ARG A 314 -10.20 -2.74 -0.90
C ARG A 314 -9.29 -1.91 -1.80
N ILE A 315 -9.67 -0.66 -2.07
CA ILE A 315 -8.87 0.27 -2.87
C ILE A 315 -7.56 0.61 -2.14
N LEU A 316 -7.60 0.94 -0.85
CA LEU A 316 -6.39 1.26 -0.08
C LEU A 316 -5.44 0.07 0.03
N HIS A 317 -5.93 -1.16 0.19
CA HIS A 317 -5.11 -2.37 0.16
C HIS A 317 -4.49 -2.62 -1.23
N ALA A 318 -5.24 -2.38 -2.30
CA ALA A 318 -4.70 -2.46 -3.67
C ALA A 318 -3.60 -1.41 -3.90
N LEU A 319 -3.84 -0.18 -3.45
CA LEU A 319 -2.86 0.91 -3.51
C LEU A 319 -1.67 0.67 -2.59
N ALA A 320 -1.80 0.01 -1.44
CA ALA A 320 -0.67 -0.35 -0.58
C ALA A 320 0.30 -1.31 -1.29
N ASN A 321 -0.23 -2.23 -2.11
CA ASN A 321 0.58 -3.18 -2.86
C ASN A 321 1.03 -2.67 -4.24
N ALA A 322 0.56 -1.50 -4.68
CA ALA A 322 0.88 -0.96 -5.99
C ALA A 322 2.38 -0.65 -6.11
N LYS A 323 3.01 -1.03 -7.21
CA LYS A 323 4.41 -0.71 -7.52
C LYS A 323 4.51 -0.21 -8.95
N ALA A 324 5.37 0.78 -9.16
CA ALA A 324 5.76 1.14 -10.51
C ALA A 324 6.56 -0.01 -11.13
N GLY A 325 6.44 -0.20 -12.44
CA GLY A 325 7.18 -1.24 -13.13
C GLY A 325 7.16 -1.10 -14.64
N GLU A 326 8.09 -1.81 -15.28
CA GLU A 326 8.17 -1.91 -16.73
C GLU A 326 7.34 -3.08 -17.24
N SER A 327 6.73 -2.89 -18.40
CA SER A 327 6.05 -3.94 -19.15
C SER A 327 6.16 -3.62 -20.63
N GLN A 328 6.40 -4.65 -21.45
CA GLN A 328 6.36 -4.52 -22.90
C GLN A 328 4.92 -4.42 -23.45
N VAL A 329 3.95 -5.00 -22.72
CA VAL A 329 2.53 -5.03 -23.14
C VAL A 329 1.80 -3.78 -22.66
N PHE A 330 2.16 -3.31 -21.47
CA PHE A 330 1.56 -2.13 -20.83
C PHE A 330 2.53 -0.95 -20.88
N SER A 331 3.39 -0.91 -21.91
CA SER A 331 4.31 0.20 -22.12
C SER A 331 3.55 1.48 -22.42
N ASP A 332 2.53 1.43 -23.28
CA ASP A 332 1.66 2.57 -23.63
C ASP A 332 0.27 2.43 -22.99
N LEU A 333 -0.66 3.32 -23.35
CA LEU A 333 -2.05 3.28 -22.86
C LEU A 333 -3.04 2.69 -23.87
N GLU A 334 -2.57 2.10 -24.97
CA GLU A 334 -3.47 1.61 -26.02
C GLU A 334 -4.33 0.42 -25.54
N HIS A 335 -3.83 -0.33 -24.56
CA HIS A 335 -4.44 -1.56 -24.05
C HIS A 335 -5.19 -1.38 -22.73
N ILE A 336 -5.67 -0.18 -22.40
CA ILE A 336 -6.47 0.03 -21.19
C ILE A 336 -7.78 -0.80 -21.29
N PRO A 337 -8.06 -1.70 -20.32
CA PRO A 337 -9.29 -2.48 -20.30
C PRO A 337 -10.49 -1.61 -19.90
N THR A 338 -11.02 -0.84 -20.85
CA THR A 338 -12.11 0.12 -20.62
C THR A 338 -13.41 -0.52 -20.15
N ARG A 339 -13.65 -1.79 -20.51
CA ARG A 339 -14.83 -2.57 -20.10
C ARG A 339 -14.92 -2.84 -18.59
N LEU A 340 -13.86 -2.58 -17.82
CA LEU A 340 -13.90 -2.64 -16.35
C LEU A 340 -14.85 -1.60 -15.76
N PHE A 341 -15.04 -0.48 -16.45
CA PHE A 341 -15.92 0.59 -16.03
C PHE A 341 -17.14 0.67 -16.95
N PRO A 342 -18.35 0.86 -16.39
CA PRO A 342 -19.56 1.05 -17.20
C PRO A 342 -19.37 2.15 -18.25
N SER A 343 -19.95 1.98 -19.43
CA SER A 343 -19.91 2.99 -20.49
C SER A 343 -20.46 4.33 -19.99
N GLU A 344 -19.91 5.44 -20.47
CA GLU A 344 -20.32 6.81 -20.09
C GLU A 344 -20.06 7.21 -18.62
N SER A 345 -19.25 6.42 -17.90
CA SER A 345 -18.76 6.73 -16.56
C SER A 345 -17.70 7.84 -16.56
N GLN A 346 -17.41 8.35 -15.37
CA GLN A 346 -16.25 9.22 -15.15
C GLN A 346 -14.99 8.34 -15.07
N ILE A 347 -13.96 8.66 -15.84
CA ILE A 347 -12.61 8.13 -15.66
C ILE A 347 -11.75 9.24 -15.06
N VAL A 348 -11.16 8.96 -13.89
CA VAL A 348 -10.10 9.78 -13.29
C VAL A 348 -8.77 9.11 -13.60
N PHE A 349 -8.02 9.67 -14.53
CA PHE A 349 -6.72 9.16 -14.95
C PHE A 349 -5.61 9.87 -14.19
N ILE A 350 -4.78 9.13 -13.46
CA ILE A 350 -3.75 9.69 -12.59
C ILE A 350 -2.39 9.28 -13.15
N SER A 351 -1.70 10.24 -13.76
CA SER A 351 -0.43 10.02 -14.46
C SER A 351 0.37 11.31 -14.60
N PRO A 352 1.70 11.29 -14.47
CA PRO A 352 2.56 12.42 -14.84
C PRO A 352 2.44 12.87 -16.31
N LEU A 353 1.80 12.05 -17.16
CA LEU A 353 1.58 12.21 -18.60
C LEU A 353 2.86 12.20 -19.43
N ALA A 354 2.87 11.36 -20.46
CA ALA A 354 3.79 11.42 -21.58
C ALA A 354 3.08 11.91 -22.86
N GLU A 355 3.85 12.27 -23.90
CA GLU A 355 3.29 12.79 -25.15
C GLU A 355 2.42 11.75 -25.88
N ASP A 356 2.82 10.48 -25.84
CA ASP A 356 2.12 9.37 -26.48
C ASP A 356 0.80 9.00 -25.79
N ASP A 357 0.58 9.44 -24.55
CA ASP A 357 -0.67 9.26 -23.82
C ASP A 357 -1.84 10.09 -24.40
N LEU A 358 -1.55 11.08 -25.26
CA LEU A 358 -2.56 11.95 -25.85
C LEU A 358 -3.61 11.17 -26.66
N LYS A 359 -3.17 10.27 -27.55
CA LYS A 359 -4.09 9.54 -28.45
C LYS A 359 -5.02 8.61 -27.67
N PRO A 360 -4.52 7.75 -26.75
CA PRO A 360 -5.40 6.88 -25.95
C PRO A 360 -6.41 7.66 -25.10
N LEU A 361 -6.01 8.78 -24.48
CA LEU A 361 -6.93 9.60 -23.68
C LEU A 361 -8.05 10.24 -24.53
N ILE A 362 -7.73 10.68 -25.75
CA ILE A 362 -8.75 11.17 -26.71
C ILE A 362 -9.67 10.02 -27.16
N GLN A 363 -9.13 8.81 -27.34
CA GLN A 363 -9.93 7.64 -27.68
C GLN A 363 -10.91 7.27 -26.57
N LEU A 364 -10.50 7.36 -25.30
CA LEU A 364 -11.43 7.18 -24.15
C LEU A 364 -12.57 8.21 -24.19
N ARG A 365 -12.27 9.47 -24.51
CA ARG A 365 -13.29 10.50 -24.72
C ARG A 365 -14.24 10.16 -25.86
N ALA A 366 -13.71 9.69 -26.99
CA ALA A 366 -14.48 9.29 -28.16
C ALA A 366 -15.39 8.07 -27.87
N GLN A 367 -14.97 7.16 -27.00
CA GLN A 367 -15.77 6.03 -26.52
C GLN A 367 -16.88 6.44 -25.54
N GLY A 368 -16.98 7.72 -25.18
CA GLY A 368 -18.08 8.27 -24.38
C GLY A 368 -17.77 8.48 -22.90
N TYR A 369 -16.54 8.22 -22.43
CA TYR A 369 -16.18 8.46 -21.03
C TYR A 369 -15.99 9.96 -20.73
N ASP A 370 -16.30 10.37 -19.49
CA ASP A 370 -15.87 11.68 -18.98
C ASP A 370 -14.47 11.57 -18.35
N VAL A 371 -13.45 12.11 -19.01
CA VAL A 371 -12.05 11.96 -18.57
C VAL A 371 -11.59 13.19 -17.82
N LEU A 372 -11.21 12.98 -16.55
CA LEU A 372 -10.47 13.91 -15.72
C LEU A 372 -9.05 13.36 -15.56
N VAL A 373 -8.04 14.13 -15.92
CA VAL A 373 -6.64 13.78 -15.69
C VAL A 373 -6.13 14.51 -14.46
N VAL A 374 -5.48 13.79 -13.55
CA VAL A 374 -4.72 14.36 -12.43
C VAL A 374 -3.26 14.03 -12.66
N SER A 375 -2.46 15.08 -12.88
CA SER A 375 -1.09 14.92 -13.35
C SER A 375 -0.10 15.57 -12.40
N PRO A 376 0.59 14.79 -11.54
CA PRO A 376 1.78 15.26 -10.85
C PRO A 376 2.78 15.80 -11.88
N ASN A 377 3.23 17.04 -11.73
CA ASN A 377 3.98 17.75 -12.76
C ASN A 377 5.44 17.25 -12.80
N PRO A 378 5.85 16.50 -13.84
CA PRO A 378 7.19 15.91 -13.96
C PRO A 378 8.27 16.97 -14.11
N VAL A 379 7.98 18.05 -14.85
CA VAL A 379 8.95 19.11 -15.15
C VAL A 379 9.34 19.86 -13.88
N LYS A 380 8.34 20.29 -13.09
CA LYS A 380 8.60 20.99 -11.83
C LYS A 380 9.24 20.09 -10.78
N PHE A 381 8.86 18.81 -10.77
CA PHE A 381 9.44 17.81 -9.88
C PHE A 381 10.92 17.62 -10.18
N GLU A 382 11.27 17.32 -11.44
CA GLU A 382 12.66 17.08 -11.82
C GLU A 382 13.54 18.32 -11.63
N LEU A 383 13.06 19.50 -12.03
CA LEU A 383 13.77 20.77 -11.81
C LEU A 383 14.06 21.06 -10.33
N SER A 384 13.28 20.51 -9.39
CA SER A 384 13.52 20.71 -7.96
C SER A 384 14.75 19.96 -7.43
N TYR A 385 15.23 18.94 -8.14
CA TYR A 385 16.41 18.15 -7.79
C TYR A 385 17.67 18.56 -8.57
N LEU A 386 17.51 19.37 -9.62
CA LEU A 386 18.61 19.84 -10.45
C LEU A 386 19.23 21.14 -9.90
N PRO A 387 20.55 21.35 -10.07
CA PRO A 387 21.19 22.58 -9.64
C PRO A 387 20.66 23.78 -10.42
N SER A 388 20.11 24.77 -9.72
CA SER A 388 19.43 25.95 -10.29
C SER A 388 20.37 26.95 -10.99
N LEU A 389 21.68 26.82 -10.82
CA LEU A 389 22.69 27.80 -11.28
C LEU A 389 23.26 27.51 -12.68
N ASN A 390 22.81 26.46 -13.38
CA ASN A 390 23.29 26.15 -14.73
C ASN A 390 22.36 26.74 -15.80
N PRO A 391 22.82 27.70 -16.64
CA PRO A 391 22.00 28.33 -17.68
C PRO A 391 21.39 27.33 -18.67
N ASN A 392 22.08 26.23 -18.97
CA ASN A 392 21.59 25.20 -19.89
C ASN A 392 20.41 24.42 -19.29
N VAL A 393 20.42 24.21 -17.96
CA VAL A 393 19.33 23.53 -17.25
C VAL A 393 18.09 24.43 -17.21
N ASP A 394 18.25 25.73 -17.00
CA ASP A 394 17.13 26.67 -17.05
C ASP A 394 16.51 26.74 -18.46
N LEU A 395 17.34 26.81 -19.50
CA LEU A 395 16.87 26.82 -20.89
C LEU A 395 16.13 25.52 -21.24
N ALA A 396 16.71 24.36 -20.91
CA ALA A 396 16.07 23.06 -21.13
C ALA A 396 14.74 22.96 -20.35
N GLY A 397 14.72 23.40 -19.09
CA GLY A 397 13.52 23.44 -18.26
C GLY A 397 12.40 24.28 -18.87
N ARG A 398 12.73 25.44 -19.48
CA ARG A 398 11.75 26.28 -20.19
C ARG A 398 11.20 25.61 -21.44
N VAL A 399 12.05 24.95 -22.24
CA VAL A 399 11.63 24.22 -23.45
C VAL A 399 10.67 23.09 -23.08
N ILE A 400 11.04 22.24 -22.13
CA ILE A 400 10.21 21.12 -21.67
C ILE A 400 8.90 21.63 -21.04
N HIS A 401 8.95 22.74 -20.29
CA HIS A 401 7.74 23.36 -19.76
C HIS A 401 6.79 23.82 -20.87
N MET A 402 7.31 24.41 -21.94
CA MET A 402 6.51 24.82 -23.10
C MET A 402 5.89 23.63 -23.84
N GLU A 403 6.66 22.55 -24.04
CA GLU A 403 6.14 21.30 -24.62
C GLU A 403 5.00 20.71 -23.78
N ARG A 404 5.17 20.69 -22.45
CA ARG A 404 4.10 20.26 -21.54
C ARG A 404 2.86 21.15 -21.66
N LEU A 405 3.01 22.47 -21.72
CA LEU A 405 1.86 23.37 -21.89
C LEU A 405 1.11 23.09 -23.20
N LEU A 406 1.82 22.79 -24.28
CA LEU A 406 1.21 22.38 -25.55
C LEU A 406 0.45 21.05 -25.43
N LEU A 407 1.02 20.06 -24.75
CA LEU A 407 0.35 18.78 -24.46
C LEU A 407 -0.96 18.99 -23.68
N LEU A 408 -0.90 19.78 -22.61
CA LEU A 408 -2.07 20.10 -21.78
C LEU A 408 -3.14 20.86 -22.58
N GLN A 409 -2.74 21.80 -23.44
CA GLN A 409 -3.66 22.54 -24.29
C GLN A 409 -4.36 21.61 -25.31
N ARG A 410 -3.65 20.63 -25.87
CA ARG A 410 -4.22 19.63 -26.78
C ARG A 410 -5.28 18.77 -26.07
N LEU A 411 -5.00 18.33 -24.84
CA LEU A 411 -5.98 17.60 -24.03
C LEU A 411 -7.23 18.44 -23.73
N GLN A 412 -7.06 19.72 -23.37
CA GLN A 412 -8.18 20.63 -23.12
C GLN A 412 -9.04 20.85 -24.36
N ARG A 413 -8.44 20.96 -25.56
CA ARG A 413 -9.19 21.06 -26.83
C ARG A 413 -10.02 19.81 -27.12
N ALA A 414 -9.59 18.65 -26.66
CA ALA A 414 -10.37 17.42 -26.70
C ALA A 414 -11.41 17.31 -25.55
N ASN A 415 -11.68 18.41 -24.85
CA ASN A 415 -12.57 18.50 -23.70
C ASN A 415 -12.12 17.62 -22.51
N ILE A 416 -10.83 17.30 -22.39
CA ILE A 416 -10.27 16.57 -21.24
C ILE A 416 -9.84 17.59 -20.20
N HIS A 417 -10.40 17.49 -18.99
CA HIS A 417 -10.01 18.36 -17.89
C HIS A 417 -8.70 17.83 -17.30
N VAL A 418 -7.70 18.69 -17.16
CA VAL A 418 -6.41 18.30 -16.55
C VAL A 418 -6.13 19.13 -15.31
N LEU A 419 -5.81 18.44 -14.21
CA LEU A 419 -5.29 19.01 -12.98
C LEU A 419 -3.77 18.79 -12.96
N ASP A 420 -3.04 19.77 -13.49
CA ASP A 420 -1.58 19.79 -13.38
C ASP A 420 -1.18 20.19 -11.94
N TRP A 421 -0.55 19.26 -11.23
CA TRP A 421 -0.26 19.34 -9.81
C TRP A 421 1.24 19.50 -9.55
N ASP A 422 1.63 20.63 -8.97
CA ASP A 422 2.96 20.76 -8.37
C ASP A 422 2.97 20.03 -7.02
N VAL A 423 3.70 18.90 -6.93
CA VAL A 423 3.68 18.02 -5.75
C VAL A 423 4.21 18.67 -4.47
N ARG A 424 4.84 19.84 -4.57
CA ARG A 424 5.24 20.68 -3.43
C ARG A 424 4.04 21.39 -2.79
N GLU A 425 2.96 21.57 -3.54
CA GLU A 425 1.69 22.10 -3.01
C GLU A 425 0.83 20.95 -2.43
N PRO A 426 0.19 21.13 -1.27
CA PRO A 426 -0.75 20.15 -0.73
C PRO A 426 -1.88 19.82 -1.71
N PHE A 427 -2.16 18.53 -1.88
CA PHE A 427 -3.10 18.04 -2.89
C PHE A 427 -4.54 18.55 -2.69
N ASP A 428 -5.01 18.65 -1.44
CA ASP A 428 -6.34 19.14 -1.09
C ASP A 428 -6.57 20.60 -1.52
N LEU A 429 -5.55 21.44 -1.43
CA LEU A 429 -5.63 22.84 -1.87
C LEU A 429 -5.81 22.93 -3.38
N LEU A 430 -5.10 22.11 -4.16
CA LEU A 430 -5.27 22.05 -5.61
C LEU A 430 -6.71 21.62 -5.96
N VAL A 431 -7.19 20.54 -5.35
CA VAL A 431 -8.52 20.02 -5.64
C VAL A 431 -9.60 21.02 -5.24
N LYS A 432 -9.49 21.66 -4.08
CA LYS A 432 -10.42 22.72 -3.65
C LYS A 432 -10.45 23.90 -4.63
N ARG A 433 -9.31 24.32 -5.16
CA ARG A 433 -9.22 25.43 -6.12
C ARG A 433 -9.81 25.10 -7.48
N ARG A 434 -9.57 23.88 -7.98
CA ARG A 434 -9.88 23.48 -9.36
C ARG A 434 -11.17 22.69 -9.53
N LEU A 435 -11.53 21.86 -8.55
CA LEU A 435 -12.73 21.01 -8.56
C LEU A 435 -13.77 21.44 -7.52
N GLY A 436 -13.39 22.22 -6.50
CA GLY A 436 -14.31 22.70 -5.46
C GLY A 436 -15.19 23.88 -5.87
N ARG A 437 -14.98 24.48 -7.06
CA ARG A 437 -15.80 25.59 -7.55
C ARG A 437 -16.91 25.08 -8.46
N VAL A 438 -18.14 25.13 -7.97
CA VAL A 438 -19.33 25.13 -8.81
C VAL A 438 -19.21 26.31 -9.81
N PRO A 439 -19.44 26.11 -11.12
CA PRO A 439 -19.32 27.17 -12.12
C PRO A 439 -20.12 28.43 -11.73
N VAL A 440 -19.55 29.61 -11.98
CA VAL A 440 -20.13 30.91 -11.58
C VAL A 440 -21.54 31.15 -12.18
N TRP A 441 -21.88 30.53 -13.31
CA TRP A 441 -23.21 30.64 -13.91
C TRP A 441 -24.32 29.94 -13.12
N LEU A 442 -24.00 29.05 -12.18
CA LEU A 442 -24.94 28.51 -11.19
C LEU A 442 -25.19 29.45 -10.00
N ARG A 443 -24.35 30.48 -9.80
CA ARG A 443 -24.59 31.51 -8.77
C ARG A 443 -25.46 32.66 -9.24
N ALA A 444 -25.63 32.84 -10.55
CA ALA A 444 -26.35 33.97 -11.14
C ALA A 444 -27.88 33.82 -11.17
N ILE A 445 -28.41 32.63 -10.87
CA ILE A 445 -29.87 32.36 -10.88
C ILE A 445 -30.48 32.49 -9.46
N GLY A 446 -29.66 32.80 -8.44
CA GLY A 446 -30.09 33.01 -7.06
C GLY A 446 -29.86 34.42 -6.56
N ARG A 447 -30.61 35.41 -7.07
CA ARG A 447 -30.94 36.64 -6.35
C ARG A 447 -32.37 37.09 -6.66
#